data_AF-A0AAV9ZIP4-F1
#
_entry.id   AF-A0AAV9ZIP4-F1
#
_cell.length_a   1.000
_cell.length_b   1.000
_cell.length_c   1.000
_cell.angle_alpha   90.00
_cell.angle_beta   90.00
_cell.angle_gamma   90.00
#
_symmetry.space_group_name_H-M   'P 1'
#
loop_
_entity.id
_entity.type
_entity.pdbx_description
1 polymer ?
#
loop_
_entity_poly.entity_id
_entity_poly.type
_entity_poly.pdbx_seq_one_letter_code
_entity_poly.pdbx_strand_id
1 'polypeptide(L)' 'MVFRHISDDLKERALWLLDNDYLTEDVCEILGVSRASLFRWREDKEDYGTVRAPSTTTALW' A
#
# COMPACT_ATOMS: atom_id res chain seq x y z
N MET A 1 -13.90 4.58 -4.51
CA MET A 1 -13.62 3.27 -3.89
C MET A 1 -14.05 3.33 -2.44
N VAL A 2 -14.77 2.34 -1.95
CA VAL A 2 -15.13 2.25 -0.52
C VAL A 2 -13.86 2.09 0.28
N PHE A 3 -13.71 2.85 1.37
CA PHE A 3 -12.57 2.69 2.26
C PHE A 3 -12.68 1.33 2.94
N ARG A 4 -11.80 0.40 2.55
CA ARG A 4 -11.65 -0.91 3.19
C ARG A 4 -10.36 -0.88 4.00
N HIS A 5 -10.43 -1.33 5.24
CA HIS A 5 -9.23 -1.59 6.01
C HIS A 5 -8.48 -2.77 5.38
N ILE A 6 -7.26 -2.50 4.91
CA ILE A 6 -6.34 -3.50 4.37
C ILE A 6 -5.24 -3.68 5.40
N SER A 7 -5.00 -4.92 5.80
CA SER A 7 -3.97 -5.26 6.78
C SER A 7 -2.57 -4.96 6.25
N ASP A 8 -1.64 -4.63 7.14
CA ASP A 8 -0.29 -4.26 6.74
C ASP A 8 0.47 -5.41 6.08
N ASP A 9 0.23 -6.65 6.53
CA ASP A 9 0.75 -7.87 5.91
C ASP A 9 0.36 -7.98 4.43
N LEU A 10 -0.87 -7.62 4.07
CA LEU A 10 -1.34 -7.68 2.69
C LEU A 10 -0.65 -6.61 1.84
N LYS A 11 -0.45 -5.41 2.38
CA LYS A 11 0.28 -4.33 1.69
C LYS A 11 1.74 -4.71 1.48
N GLU A 12 2.41 -5.23 2.51
CA GLU A 12 3.79 -5.66 2.42
C GLU A 12 3.95 -6.80 1.41
N ARG A 13 3.04 -7.77 1.41
CA ARG A 13 3.03 -8.86 0.44
C ARG A 13 2.77 -8.34 -0.98
N ALA A 14 1.91 -7.34 -1.16
CA ALA A 14 1.68 -6.72 -2.46
C ALA A 14 2.96 -6.08 -3.01
N LEU A 15 3.68 -5.32 -2.18
CA LEU A 15 4.96 -4.72 -2.58
C LEU A 15 6.03 -5.78 -2.86
N TRP A 16 6.10 -6.83 -2.04
CA TRP A 16 7.02 -7.95 -2.27
C TRP A 16 6.77 -8.63 -3.64
N LEU A 17 5.51 -8.81 -4.05
CA LEU A 17 5.19 -9.36 -5.37
C LEU A 17 5.71 -8.46 -6.49
N LEU A 18 5.53 -7.15 -6.37
CA LEU A 18 6.07 -6.20 -7.36
C LEU A 18 7.60 -6.22 -7.43
N ASP A 19 8.26 -6.37 -6.29
CA ASP A 19 9.73 -6.47 -6.21
C ASP A 19 10.26 -7.80 -6.78
N ASN A 20 9.39 -8.80 -6.98
CA ASN A 20 9.71 -10.10 -7.57
C ASN A 20 9.17 -10.22 -9.02
N ASP A 21 9.07 -9.10 -9.74
CA ASP A 21 8.69 -9.03 -11.16
C ASP A 21 7.27 -9.53 -11.49
N TYR A 22 6.36 -9.60 -10.52
CA TYR A 22 4.95 -9.85 -10.82
C TYR A 22 4.31 -8.62 -11.46
N LEU A 23 3.44 -8.86 -12.45
CA LEU A 23 2.72 -7.80 -13.15
C LEU A 23 1.82 -7.04 -12.19
N THR A 24 1.91 -5.70 -12.25
CA THR A 24 1.11 -4.82 -11.39
C THR A 24 -0.39 -5.03 -11.60
N GLU A 25 -0.82 -5.34 -12.83
CA GLU A 25 -2.22 -5.59 -13.17
C GLU A 25 -2.73 -6.85 -12.46
N ASP A 26 -1.99 -7.96 -12.52
CA ASP A 26 -2.32 -9.22 -11.84
C ASP A 26 -2.38 -9.02 -10.33
N VAL A 27 -1.40 -8.31 -9.75
CA VAL A 27 -1.37 -8.02 -8.30
C VAL A 27 -2.61 -7.21 -7.89
N CYS A 28 -3.01 -6.22 -8.69
CA CYS A 28 -4.21 -5.41 -8.44
C CYS A 28 -5.48 -6.27 -8.49
N GLU A 29 -5.59 -7.15 -9.49
CA GLU A 29 -6.75 -8.02 -9.66
C GLU A 29 -6.87 -9.04 -8.52
N ILE A 30 -5.78 -9.75 -8.22
CA ILE A 30 -5.76 -10.81 -7.19
C ILE A 30 -6.04 -10.25 -5.80
N LEU A 31 -5.44 -9.11 -5.45
CA LEU A 31 -5.59 -8.50 -4.14
C LEU A 31 -6.82 -7.58 -4.03
N GLY A 32 -7.46 -7.26 -5.16
CA GLY A 32 -8.60 -6.35 -5.23
C GLY A 32 -8.24 -4.92 -4.83
N VAL A 33 -7.05 -4.46 -5.20
CA VAL A 33 -6.50 -3.14 -4.83
C VAL A 33 -6.20 -2.31 -6.07
N SER A 34 -6.20 -1.00 -5.92
CA SER A 34 -5.88 -0.11 -7.04
C SER A 34 -4.37 0.07 -7.19
N ARG A 35 -3.92 0.37 -8.42
CA ARG A 35 -2.53 0.80 -8.68
C ARG A 35 -2.12 2.01 -7.84
N ALA A 36 -3.05 2.93 -7.61
CA ALA A 36 -2.79 4.10 -6.76
C ALA A 36 -2.54 3.71 -5.29
N SER A 37 -3.19 2.65 -4.80
CA SER A 37 -2.93 2.11 -3.46
C SER A 37 -1.52 1.53 -3.36
N LEU A 38 -1.10 0.76 -4.37
CA LEU A 38 0.25 0.19 -4.44
C LEU A 38 1.32 1.27 -4.46
N PHE A 39 1.13 2.31 -5.29
CA PHE A 39 2.04 3.44 -5.38
C PHE A 39 2.20 4.14 -4.02
N ARG A 40 1.07 4.46 -3.36
CA ARG A 40 1.09 5.09 -2.02
C ARG A 40 1.78 4.23 -0.98
N TRP A 41 1.56 2.91 -0.97
CA TRP A 41 2.23 2.05 -0.01
C TRP A 41 3.74 1.96 -0.25
N ARG A 42 4.18 2.05 -1.51
CA ARG A 42 5.60 2.11 -1.83
C ARG A 42 6.19 3.43 -1.34
N GLU A 43 5.56 4.57 -1.63
CA GLU A 43 5.96 5.87 -1.10
C GLU A 43 6.02 5.86 0.44
N ASP A 44 4.96 5.40 1.11
CA ASP A 44 4.91 5.30 2.57
C ASP A 44 6.08 4.45 3.11
N LYS A 45 6.40 3.34 2.44
CA LYS A 45 7.49 2.45 2.84
C LYS A 45 8.87 3.06 2.60
N GLU A 46 9.05 3.82 1.52
CA GLU A 46 10.30 4.53 1.22
C GLU A 46 10.52 5.70 2.18
N ASP A 47 9.48 6.47 2.50
CA ASP A 47 9.56 7.65 3.35
C ASP A 47 9.64 7.30 4.85
N TYR A 48 8.86 6.31 5.30
CA TYR A 48 8.67 6.01 6.74
C TYR A 48 9.17 4.62 7.15
N GLY A 49 9.66 3.80 6.21
CA GLY A 49 10.05 2.41 6.48
C GLY A 49 8.87 1.47 6.74
N THR A 50 7.63 1.93 6.56
CA THR A 50 6.41 1.15 6.82
C THR A 50 5.33 1.46 5.79
N VAL A 51 4.49 0.47 5.46
CA VAL A 51 3.30 0.61 4.58
C VAL A 51 2.12 1.32 5.28
N ARG A 52 2.34 1.81 6.49
CA ARG A 52 1.39 2.61 7.24
C ARG A 52 1.60 4.07 6.89
N ALA A 53 0.62 4.65 6.20
CA ALA A 53 0.53 6.09 6.11
C ALA A 53 0.61 6.68 7.53
N PRO A 54 1.42 7.74 7.74
CA PRO A 54 1.43 8.44 9.02
C PRO A 54 0.00 8.91 9.27
N SER A 55 -0.58 8.47 10.39
CA SER A 55 -1.85 9.01 10.85
C SER A 55 -1.65 10.52 10.95
N THR A 56 -2.32 11.30 10.09
CA THR A 56 -2.35 12.75 10.21
C THR A 56 -3.08 13.07 11.51
N THR A 57 -2.38 12.95 12.64
CA THR A 57 -2.76 13.64 13.86
C THR A 57 -2.40 15.08 13.58
N THR A 58 -3.32 15.80 12.93
CA THR A 58 -3.31 17.26 12.96
C THR A 58 -3.42 17.63 14.44
N ALA A 59 -2.27 17.80 15.10
CA ALA A 59 -2.20 18.48 16.37
C ALA A 59 -2.55 19.94 16.08
N LEU A 60 -3.85 20.24 16.15
CA LEU A 60 -4.35 21.61 16.22
C LEU A 60 -3.80 22.21 17.51
N TRP A 61 -2.83 23.10 17.37
CA TRP A 61 -2.47 24.12 18.36
C TRP A 61 -2.55 25.48 17.65
#